data_AF-A0A317CR35-F1
#
_entry.id   AF-A0A317CR35-F1
#
_cell.length_a   1.000
_cell.length_b   1.000
_cell.length_c   1.000
_cell.angle_alpha   90.00
_cell.angle_beta   90.00
_cell.angle_gamma   90.00
#
_symmetry.space_group_name_H-M   'P 1'
#
loop_
_entity.id
_entity.type
_entity.pdbx_description
1 polymer ?
#
loop_
_entity_poly.entity_id
_entity_poly.type
_entity_poly.pdbx_seq_one_letter_code
_entity_poly.pdbx_strand_id
1 'polypeptide(L)'
;MTQAFDFEKALAPSKAMTSLAIEKAEALIALNTELLSKYSAMTIANTKEAIEVKDAEAAKAYFSKQGDVAKEVMESIMEDSKKVAKISEEYTAEVQKLVAESVKS
;
A
#
# COMPACT_ATOMS: atom_id res chain seq x y z
N MET A 1 -31.06 16.00 -40.01
CA MET A 1 -31.12 15.03 -38.90
C MET A 1 -30.13 15.47 -37.85
N THR A 2 -30.61 16.03 -36.74
CA THR A 2 -29.77 16.39 -35.59
C THR A 2 -29.42 15.08 -34.88
N GLN A 3 -28.15 14.71 -34.88
CA GLN A 3 -27.67 13.61 -34.04
C GLN A 3 -27.98 13.99 -32.58
N ALA A 4 -28.79 13.17 -31.90
CA ALA A 4 -29.05 13.39 -30.48
C ALA A 4 -27.71 13.32 -29.73
N PHE A 5 -27.45 14.30 -28.87
CA PHE A 5 -26.26 14.29 -28.03
C PHE A 5 -26.29 13.07 -27.10
N ASP A 6 -25.27 12.23 -27.19
CA ASP A 6 -25.13 11.05 -26.34
C ASP A 6 -24.48 11.46 -25.02
N PHE A 7 -25.33 11.79 -24.04
CA PHE A 7 -24.92 12.16 -22.69
C PHE A 7 -24.14 11.04 -21.97
N GLU A 8 -24.40 9.78 -22.31
CA GLU A 8 -23.72 8.64 -21.69
C GLU A 8 -22.26 8.57 -22.13
N LYS A 9 -22.01 8.73 -23.44
CA LYS A 9 -20.66 8.80 -24.00
C LYS A 9 -19.89 10.02 -23.50
N ALA A 10 -20.55 11.17 -23.33
CA ALA A 10 -19.92 12.39 -22.83
C ALA A 10 -19.51 12.32 -21.35
N LEU A 11 -20.24 11.54 -20.53
CA LEU A 11 -19.97 11.38 -19.09
C LEU A 11 -19.05 10.19 -18.76
N ALA A 12 -18.87 9.25 -19.69
CA ALA A 12 -18.08 8.04 -19.47
C ALA A 12 -16.64 8.29 -18.97
N PRO A 13 -15.86 9.27 -19.49
CA PRO A 13 -14.52 9.57 -18.98
C PRO A 13 -14.49 9.99 -17.51
N SER A 14 -15.46 10.83 -17.10
CA SER A 14 -15.56 11.28 -15.71
C SER A 14 -15.87 10.11 -14.79
N LYS A 15 -16.80 9.22 -15.19
CA LYS A 15 -17.15 8.04 -14.40
C LYS A 15 -15.96 7.08 -14.26
N ALA A 16 -15.23 6.84 -15.36
CA ALA A 16 -14.04 5.99 -15.35
C ALA A 16 -12.95 6.55 -14.43
N MET A 17 -12.71 7.87 -14.47
CA MET A 17 -11.75 8.52 -13.58
C MET A 17 -12.15 8.41 -12.10
N THR A 18 -13.43 8.60 -11.78
CA THR A 18 -13.94 8.43 -10.41
C THR A 18 -13.78 6.99 -9.94
N SER A 19 -14.13 6.01 -10.77
CA SER A 19 -13.94 4.58 -10.45
C SER A 19 -12.47 4.24 -10.20
N LEU A 20 -11.56 4.72 -11.03
CA LEU A 20 -10.12 4.53 -10.84
C LEU A 20 -9.64 5.12 -9.51
N ALA A 21 -10.09 6.33 -9.16
CA ALA A 21 -9.73 6.96 -7.89
C ALA A 21 -10.22 6.16 -6.69
N ILE A 22 -11.45 5.64 -6.74
CA ILE A 22 -12.02 4.77 -5.70
C ILE A 22 -11.20 3.49 -5.58
N GLU A 23 -10.92 2.80 -6.69
CA GLU A 23 -10.14 1.55 -6.69
C GLU A 23 -8.75 1.74 -6.06
N LYS A 24 -8.04 2.80 -6.42
CA LYS A 24 -6.70 3.06 -5.86
C LYS A 24 -6.76 3.51 -4.41
N ALA A 25 -7.82 4.20 -3.98
CA ALA A 25 -8.05 4.48 -2.56
C ALA A 25 -8.31 3.20 -1.77
N GLU A 26 -9.11 2.27 -2.29
CA GLU A 26 -9.34 0.95 -1.69
C GLU A 26 -8.04 0.14 -1.59
N ALA A 27 -7.20 0.16 -2.63
CA ALA A 27 -5.89 -0.49 -2.62
C ALA A 27 -4.97 0.08 -1.52
N LEU A 28 -4.96 1.40 -1.34
CA LEU A 28 -4.20 2.06 -0.26
C LEU A 28 -4.73 1.69 1.12
N ILE A 29 -6.05 1.61 1.30
CA ILE A 29 -6.67 1.21 2.58
C ILE A 29 -6.34 -0.25 2.91
N ALA A 30 -6.41 -1.14 1.91
CA ALA A 30 -6.04 -2.54 2.05
C ALA A 30 -4.58 -2.68 2.46
N LEU A 31 -3.68 -1.94 1.79
CA LEU A 31 -2.27 -1.89 2.16
C LEU A 31 -2.08 -1.40 3.60
N ASN A 32 -2.69 -0.28 3.99
CA ASN A 32 -2.57 0.23 5.37
C ASN A 32 -3.04 -0.79 6.42
N THR A 33 -4.07 -1.57 6.12
CA THR A 33 -4.57 -2.64 7.00
C THR A 33 -3.55 -3.78 7.13
N GLU A 34 -2.97 -4.21 6.01
CA GLU A 34 -1.89 -5.20 5.98
C GLU A 34 -0.68 -4.74 6.80
N LEU A 35 -0.24 -3.49 6.58
CA LEU A 35 0.91 -2.91 7.29
C LEU A 35 0.65 -2.81 8.80
N LEU A 36 -0.53 -2.35 9.20
CA LEU A 36 -0.90 -2.30 10.62
C LEU A 36 -0.80 -3.69 11.26
N SER A 37 -1.31 -4.72 10.60
CA SER A 37 -1.23 -6.09 11.10
C SER A 37 0.22 -6.58 11.20
N LYS A 38 1.01 -6.37 10.15
CA LYS A 38 2.43 -6.75 10.06
C LYS A 38 3.27 -6.14 11.18
N TYR A 39 3.24 -4.81 11.33
CA TYR A 39 4.05 -4.13 12.34
C TYR A 39 3.54 -4.38 13.77
N SER A 40 2.24 -4.59 13.96
CA SER A 40 1.70 -5.04 15.26
C SER A 40 2.23 -6.43 15.62
N ALA A 41 2.26 -7.36 14.66
CA ALA A 41 2.78 -8.71 14.88
C ALA A 41 4.27 -8.68 15.23
N MET A 42 5.09 -7.89 14.53
CA MET A 42 6.51 -7.69 14.83
C MET A 42 6.72 -7.13 16.25
N THR A 43 5.94 -6.11 16.62
CA THR A 43 6.02 -5.50 17.96
C THR A 43 5.64 -6.50 19.05
N ILE A 44 4.56 -7.26 18.84
CA ILE A 44 4.13 -8.30 19.78
C ILE A 44 5.18 -9.40 19.90
N ALA A 45 5.78 -9.83 18.79
CA ALA A 45 6.84 -10.84 18.79
C ALA A 45 8.06 -10.37 19.61
N ASN A 46 8.59 -9.18 19.34
CA ASN A 46 9.72 -8.63 20.09
C ASN A 46 9.37 -8.41 21.57
N THR A 47 8.15 -7.98 21.88
CA THR A 47 7.69 -7.81 23.27
C THR A 47 7.62 -9.15 24.00
N LYS A 48 7.12 -10.22 23.33
CA LYS A 48 7.12 -11.58 23.88
C LYS A 48 8.54 -12.06 24.20
N GLU A 49 9.51 -11.77 23.34
CA GLU A 49 10.91 -12.09 23.64
C GLU A 49 11.45 -11.28 24.83
N ALA A 50 11.08 -10.00 24.93
CA ALA A 50 11.49 -9.14 26.03
C ALA A 50 10.96 -9.60 27.40
N ILE A 51 9.71 -10.06 27.48
CA ILE A 51 9.12 -10.53 28.76
C ILE A 51 9.72 -11.86 29.24
N GLU A 52 10.35 -12.64 28.36
CA GLU A 52 11.04 -13.88 28.73
C GLU A 52 12.45 -13.62 29.31
N VAL A 53 12.93 -12.37 29.31
CA VAL A 53 14.20 -11.98 29.92
C VAL A 53 14.08 -12.03 31.45
N LYS A 54 14.66 -13.06 32.05
CA LYS A 54 14.61 -13.33 33.51
C LYS A 54 15.95 -13.15 34.22
N ASP A 55 17.04 -13.07 33.46
CA ASP A 55 18.41 -12.96 33.97
C ASP A 55 19.35 -12.26 32.97
N ALA A 56 20.61 -12.09 33.36
CA ALA A 56 21.62 -11.40 32.57
C ALA A 56 22.01 -12.15 31.28
N GLU A 57 21.91 -13.48 31.26
CA GLU A 57 22.22 -14.29 30.07
C GLU A 57 21.10 -14.15 29.03
N ALA A 58 19.84 -14.23 29.48
CA ALA A 58 18.66 -13.95 28.67
C ALA A 58 18.66 -12.52 28.13
N ALA A 59 19.08 -11.54 28.95
CA ALA A 59 19.22 -10.15 28.52
C ALA A 59 20.26 -10.01 27.39
N LYS A 60 21.44 -10.63 27.56
CA LYS A 60 22.49 -10.63 26.53
C LYS A 60 21.99 -11.27 25.22
N ALA A 61 21.25 -12.37 25.31
CA ALA A 61 20.67 -13.04 24.15
C ALA A 61 19.64 -12.16 23.43
N TYR A 62 18.72 -11.52 24.17
CA TYR A 62 17.74 -10.59 23.62
C TYR A 62 18.42 -9.41 22.90
N PHE A 63 19.39 -8.75 23.53
CA PHE A 63 20.11 -7.61 22.95
C PHE A 63 20.94 -7.99 21.73
N SER A 64 21.51 -9.20 21.69
CA SER A 64 22.28 -9.67 20.54
C SER A 64 21.42 -9.80 19.28
N LYS A 65 20.11 -10.04 19.43
CA LYS A 65 19.16 -10.16 18.31
C LYS A 65 18.54 -8.84 17.85
N GLN A 66 18.63 -7.76 18.64
CA GLN A 66 17.97 -6.49 18.31
C GLN A 66 18.49 -5.87 17.01
N GLY A 67 19.73 -6.16 16.62
CA GLY A 67 20.26 -5.76 15.31
C GLY A 67 19.53 -6.41 14.14
N ASP A 68 19.18 -7.70 14.27
CA ASP A 68 18.43 -8.44 13.26
C ASP A 68 16.97 -7.97 13.21
N VAL A 69 16.35 -7.73 14.35
CA VAL A 69 14.99 -7.14 14.44
C VAL A 69 14.94 -5.78 13.74
N ALA A 70 15.93 -4.91 14.00
CA ALA A 70 16.01 -3.61 13.34
C ALA A 70 16.20 -3.75 11.82
N LYS A 71 17.01 -4.71 11.39
CA LYS A 71 17.22 -5.00 9.97
C LYS A 71 15.92 -5.48 9.30
N GLU A 72 15.18 -6.39 9.92
CA GLU A 72 13.90 -6.90 9.42
C GLU A 72 12.87 -5.76 9.25
N VAL A 73 12.79 -4.84 10.22
CA VAL A 73 11.94 -3.65 10.13
C VAL A 73 12.35 -2.75 8.96
N MET A 74 13.64 -2.51 8.78
CA MET A 74 14.16 -1.69 7.68
C MET A 74 13.87 -2.33 6.31
N GLU A 75 14.10 -3.63 6.17
CA GLU A 75 13.78 -4.39 4.95
C GLU A 75 12.27 -4.32 4.65
N SER A 76 11.44 -4.48 5.67
CA SER A 76 10.00 -4.35 5.58
C SER A 76 9.56 -2.97 5.09
N ILE A 77 10.13 -1.88 5.62
CA ILE A 77 9.82 -0.52 5.19
C ILE A 77 10.20 -0.31 3.71
N MET A 78 11.36 -0.84 3.28
CA MET A 78 11.79 -0.75 1.89
C MET A 78 10.83 -1.49 0.95
N GLU A 79 10.36 -2.67 1.33
CA GLU A 79 9.37 -3.44 0.55
C GLU A 79 8.02 -2.73 0.50
N ASP A 80 7.54 -2.23 1.64
CA ASP A 80 6.25 -1.55 1.73
C ASP A 80 6.26 -0.24 0.91
N SER A 81 7.40 0.45 0.86
CA SER A 81 7.61 1.62 -0.02
C SER A 81 7.46 1.25 -1.49
N LYS A 82 7.96 0.08 -1.92
CA LYS A 82 7.78 -0.40 -3.31
C LYS A 82 6.31 -0.70 -3.62
N LYS A 83 5.54 -1.21 -2.65
CA LYS A 83 4.09 -1.45 -2.82
C LYS A 83 3.34 -0.14 -3.04
N VAL A 84 3.64 0.90 -2.25
CA VAL A 84 3.05 2.24 -2.43
C VAL A 84 3.42 2.83 -3.79
N ALA A 85 4.71 2.76 -4.16
CA ALA A 85 5.19 3.25 -5.45
C ALA A 85 4.44 2.58 -6.62
N LYS A 86 4.26 1.26 -6.55
CA LYS A 86 3.50 0.51 -7.55
C LYS A 86 2.06 0.99 -7.70
N ILE A 87 1.35 1.24 -6.59
CA ILE A 87 -0.03 1.79 -6.64
C ILE A 87 -0.05 3.15 -7.35
N SER A 88 0.94 4.01 -7.08
CA SER A 88 1.05 5.32 -7.73
C SER A 88 1.39 5.22 -9.22
N GLU A 89 2.27 4.30 -9.59
CA GLU A 89 2.62 4.02 -10.99
C GLU A 89 1.40 3.52 -11.76
N GLU A 90 0.67 2.56 -11.21
CA GLU A 90 -0.57 2.03 -11.81
C GLU A 90 -1.63 3.11 -11.97
N TYR A 91 -1.85 3.95 -10.95
CA TYR A 91 -2.78 5.08 -11.04
C TYR A 91 -2.41 6.01 -12.19
N THR A 92 -1.13 6.40 -12.28
CA THR A 92 -0.65 7.32 -13.32
C THR A 92 -0.80 6.71 -14.72
N ALA A 93 -0.46 5.43 -14.88
CA ALA A 93 -0.59 4.72 -16.15
C ALA A 93 -2.04 4.63 -16.62
N GLU A 94 -2.97 4.27 -15.72
CA GLU A 94 -4.40 4.17 -16.05
C GLU A 94 -5.01 5.55 -16.34
N VAL A 95 -4.59 6.60 -15.61
CA VAL A 95 -4.99 7.99 -15.94
C VAL A 95 -4.56 8.38 -17.35
N GLN A 96 -3.29 8.12 -17.72
CA GLN A 96 -2.78 8.43 -19.06
C GLN A 96 -3.56 7.70 -20.15
N LYS A 97 -3.90 6.42 -19.90
CA LYS A 97 -4.72 5.61 -20.81
C LYS A 97 -6.13 6.18 -20.98
N LEU A 98 -6.81 6.50 -19.88
CA LEU A 98 -8.16 7.09 -19.91
C LEU A 98 -8.19 8.41 -20.68
N VAL A 99 -7.18 9.28 -20.49
CA VAL A 99 -7.05 10.53 -21.24
C VAL A 99 -6.84 10.25 -22.74
N ALA A 100 -5.94 9.32 -23.08
CA ALA A 100 -5.67 8.98 -24.48
C ALA A 100 -6.89 8.36 -25.19
N GLU A 101 -7.71 7.58 -24.50
CA GLU A 101 -8.97 7.01 -25.00
C GLU A 101 -10.05 8.09 -25.16
N SER A 102 -10.12 9.04 -24.22
CA SER A 102 -11.09 10.15 -24.26
C SER A 102 -10.85 11.11 -25.44
N VAL A 103 -9.59 11.33 -25.83
CA VAL A 103 -9.23 12.18 -26.99
C VAL A 103 -9.47 11.47 -28.33
N LYS A 104 -9.54 10.13 -28.35
CA LYS A 104 -9.84 9.33 -29.55
C LYS A 104 -11.34 9.12 -29.79
N SER A 105 -12.19 9.50 -28.83
CA SER A 105 -13.63 9.20 -28.78
C SER A 105 -14.51 10.27 -29.42
#